data_AF-A0A920LIT5-F1
#
_entry.id   AF-A0A920LIT5-F1
#
_cell.length_a   1.000
_cell.length_b   1.000
_cell.length_c   1.000
_cell.angle_alpha   90.00
_cell.angle_beta   90.00
_cell.angle_gamma   90.00
#
_symmetry.space_group_name_H-M   'P 1'
#
loop_
_entity.id
_entity.type
_entity.pdbx_description
1 polymer ?
#
loop_
_entity_poly.entity_id
_entity_poly.type
_entity_poly.pdbx_seq_one_letter_code
_entity_poly.pdbx_strand_id
1 'polypeptide(L)'
;MVNEGFKILDEGMAIRASDIDIIWINGYGWPIYEGGPMFYGNLIGYDKILSWLQEMEKEHGSDFTPSPYLEKVVEEKINIFN
;
A
#
# COMPACT_ATOMS: atom_id res chain seq x y z
N MET A 1 -2.81 5.93 -2.27
CA MET A 1 -3.34 5.32 -1.03
C MET A 1 -2.60 4.05 -0.64
N VAL A 2 -2.58 3.00 -1.46
CA VAL A 2 -1.83 1.77 -1.12
C VAL A 2 -0.34 2.07 -0.84
N ASN A 3 0.32 2.84 -1.72
CA ASN A 3 1.70 3.27 -1.54
C ASN A 3 1.94 3.99 -0.20
N GLU A 4 0.97 4.81 0.23
CA GLU A 4 1.05 5.55 1.49
C GLU A 4 1.00 4.60 2.69
N GLY A 5 0.15 3.57 2.63
CA GLY A 5 0.13 2.56 3.67
C GLY A 5 1.46 1.79 3.78
N PHE A 6 2.15 1.52 2.66
CA PHE A 6 3.49 0.96 2.72
C PHE A 6 4.53 1.91 3.33
N LYS A 7 4.43 3.22 3.12
CA LYS A 7 5.29 4.21 3.79
C LYS A 7 5.05 4.23 5.30
N ILE A 8 3.80 4.22 5.73
CA ILE A 8 3.40 4.19 7.15
C ILE A 8 3.95 2.93 7.86
N LEU A 9 3.96 1.78 7.17
CA LEU A 9 4.56 0.56 7.69
C LEU A 9 6.09 0.67 7.80
N ASP A 10 6.75 1.22 6.78
CA ASP A 10 8.20 1.40 6.75
C ASP A 10 8.69 2.38 7.84
N GLU A 11 7.91 3.45 8.07
CA GLU A 11 8.16 4.43 9.12
C GLU A 11 7.88 3.90 10.54
N GLY A 12 7.30 2.70 10.66
CA GLY A 12 6.94 2.08 11.94
C GLY A 12 5.79 2.78 12.67
N MET A 13 5.00 3.60 11.96
CA MET A 13 3.82 4.28 12.52
C MET A 13 2.65 3.32 12.76
N ALA A 14 2.58 2.24 11.97
CA ALA A 14 1.63 1.14 12.18
C ALA A 14 2.39 -0.18 12.35
N ILE A 15 1.88 -1.05 13.24
CA ILE A 15 2.51 -2.34 13.53
C ILE A 15 2.19 -3.37 12.43
N ARG A 16 1.00 -3.29 11.83
CA ARG A 16 0.52 -4.23 10.80
C ARG A 16 -0.41 -3.54 9.80
N ALA A 17 -0.49 -4.11 8.60
CA ALA A 17 -1.33 -3.59 7.51
C ALA A 17 -2.80 -3.41 7.92
N SER A 18 -3.35 -4.31 8.74
CA SER A 18 -4.75 -4.22 9.18
C SER A 18 -5.03 -3.02 10.09
N ASP A 19 -4.04 -2.49 10.82
CA ASP A 19 -4.25 -1.29 11.63
C ASP A 19 -4.49 -0.06 10.75
N ILE A 20 -3.84 -0.01 9.58
CA ILE A 20 -4.06 0.99 8.53
C ILE A 20 -5.46 0.80 7.94
N ASP A 21 -5.82 -0.41 7.56
CA ASP A 21 -7.15 -0.69 6.97
C ASP A 21 -8.30 -0.22 7.87
N ILE A 22 -8.23 -0.53 9.17
CA ILE A 22 -9.26 -0.14 10.14
C ILE A 22 -9.39 1.37 10.30
N ILE A 23 -8.28 2.12 10.30
CA ILE A 23 -8.31 3.58 10.38
C ILE A 23 -8.92 4.18 9.12
N TRP A 24 -8.62 3.64 7.94
CA TRP A 24 -9.18 4.15 6.69
C TRP A 24 -10.68 3.88 6.55
N ILE A 25 -11.12 2.70 6.97
CA ILE A 25 -12.55 2.36 6.99
C ILE A 25 -13.30 3.27 7.96
N ASN A 26 -12.84 3.39 9.20
CA ASN A 26 -13.61 4.08 10.26
C ASN A 26 -13.38 5.59 10.31
N GLY A 27 -12.21 6.08 9.89
CA GLY A 27 -11.81 7.47 9.99
C GLY A 27 -11.96 8.27 8.69
N TYR A 28 -11.77 7.62 7.55
CA TYR A 28 -11.73 8.29 6.24
C TYR A 28 -12.80 7.79 5.26
N GLY A 29 -13.70 6.88 5.70
CA GLY A 29 -14.85 6.42 4.93
C GLY A 29 -14.51 5.48 3.78
N TRP A 30 -13.39 4.74 3.86
CA TRP A 30 -13.08 3.70 2.88
C TRP A 30 -14.21 2.65 2.82
N PRO A 31 -14.64 2.19 1.63
CA PRO A 31 -15.72 1.23 1.52
C PRO A 31 -15.42 -0.07 2.29
N ILE A 32 -16.23 -0.36 3.32
CA ILE A 32 -15.98 -1.50 4.22
C ILE A 32 -15.92 -2.85 3.51
N TYR A 33 -16.68 -3.01 2.41
CA TYR A 33 -16.72 -4.24 1.63
C TYR A 33 -15.45 -4.49 0.81
N GLU A 34 -14.56 -3.49 0.69
CA GLU A 34 -13.23 -3.63 0.07
C GLU A 34 -12.14 -4.00 1.07
N GLY A 35 -12.45 -4.07 2.37
CA GLY A 35 -11.53 -4.51 3.42
C GLY A 35 -10.44 -3.50 3.83
N GLY A 36 -10.38 -2.33 3.17
CA GLY A 36 -9.38 -1.29 3.41
C GLY A 36 -8.31 -1.21 2.31
N PRO A 37 -7.54 -0.12 2.22
CA PRO A 37 -6.59 0.09 1.13
C PRO A 37 -5.49 -0.97 1.03
N MET A 38 -4.97 -1.49 2.15
CA MET A 38 -3.90 -2.49 2.14
C MET A 38 -4.42 -3.84 1.68
N PHE A 39 -5.58 -4.25 2.20
CA PHE A 39 -6.26 -5.48 1.76
C PHE A 39 -6.68 -5.39 0.29
N TYR A 40 -7.29 -4.27 -0.11
CA TYR A 40 -7.66 -4.01 -1.49
C TYR A 40 -6.46 -4.05 -2.43
N GLY A 41 -5.33 -3.45 -2.03
CA GLY A 41 -4.08 -3.52 -2.78
C GLY A 41 -3.57 -4.96 -2.99
N ASN A 42 -3.72 -5.81 -1.97
CA ASN A 42 -3.36 -7.24 -2.08
C ASN A 42 -4.22 -7.97 -3.12
N LEU A 43 -5.52 -7.67 -3.18
CA LEU A 43 -6.43 -8.26 -4.17
C LEU A 43 -6.06 -7.88 -5.60
N ILE A 44 -5.58 -6.66 -5.83
CA ILE A 44 -5.11 -6.20 -7.14
C ILE A 44 -3.80 -6.91 -7.54
N GLY A 45 -2.89 -7.02 -6.57
CA GLY A 45 -1.51 -7.49 -6.73
C GLY A 45 -0.50 -6.35 -6.59
N TYR A 46 0.42 -6.48 -5.63
CA TYR A 46 1.41 -5.46 -5.33
C TYR A 46 2.43 -5.25 -6.46
N ASP A 47 2.70 -6.27 -7.26
CA ASP A 47 3.51 -6.21 -8.48
C ASP A 47 2.91 -5.25 -9.52
N LYS A 48 1.58 -5.30 -9.70
CA LYS A 48 0.87 -4.40 -10.62
C LYS A 48 0.85 -2.97 -10.09
N ILE A 49 0.65 -2.82 -8.79
CA ILE A 49 0.65 -1.49 -8.14
C ILE A 49 2.04 -0.85 -8.24
N LEU A 50 3.10 -1.62 -8.00
CA LEU A 50 4.47 -1.14 -8.15
C LEU A 50 4.76 -0.72 -9.60
N SER A 51 4.39 -1.55 -10.56
CA SER A 51 4.56 -1.25 -11.99
C SER A 51 3.84 0.03 -12.39
N TRP A 52 2.60 0.19 -11.95
CA TRP A 52 1.81 1.40 -12.20
C TRP A 52 2.42 2.64 -11.55
N LEU A 53 2.90 2.55 -10.30
CA LEU A 53 3.56 3.68 -9.63
C LEU A 53 4.84 4.12 -10.36
N GLN A 54 5.65 3.18 -10.85
CA GLN A 54 6.85 3.47 -11.63
C GLN A 54 6.53 4.14 -12.98
N GLU A 55 5.40 3.80 -13.60
CA GLU A 55 4.92 4.49 -14.80
C GLU A 55 4.45 5.92 -14.45
N MET A 56 3.64 6.07 -13.41
CA MET A 56 3.14 7.37 -12.97
C MET A 56 4.25 8.30 -12.47
N GLU A 57 5.30 7.78 -11.85
CA GLU A 57 6.46 8.58 -11.44
C GLU A 57 7.17 9.20 -12.65
N LYS A 58 7.27 8.48 -13.77
CA LYS A 58 7.86 9.01 -15.01
C LYS A 58 7.00 10.12 -15.62
N GLU A 59 5.67 10.00 -15.52
CA GLU A 59 4.73 10.92 -16.16
C GLU A 59 4.38 12.13 -15.29
N HIS A 60 4.33 11.95 -13.97
CA HIS A 60 3.78 12.91 -13.01
C HIS A 60 4.77 13.28 -11.89
N GLY A 61 5.94 12.65 -11.83
CA GLY A 61 7.01 13.00 -10.91
C GLY A 61 6.94 12.30 -9.55
N SER A 62 7.69 12.84 -8.60
CA SER A 62 8.05 12.19 -7.33
C SER A 62 6.88 11.91 -6.38
N ASP A 63 5.71 12.51 -6.60
CA ASP A 63 4.52 12.21 -5.79
C ASP A 63 4.08 10.74 -5.93
N PHE A 64 4.47 10.09 -7.04
CA PHE A 64 4.20 8.70 -7.33
C PHE A 64 5.37 7.76 -7.04
N THR A 65 6.48 8.26 -6.48
CA THR A 65 7.64 7.42 -6.12
C THR A 65 7.19 6.24 -5.25
N PRO A 66 7.47 4.98 -5.66
CA PRO A 66 7.15 3.81 -4.87
C PRO A 66 7.82 3.83 -3.49
N SER A 67 7.12 3.31 -2.48
CA SER A 67 7.72 3.05 -1.16
C SER A 67 8.84 2.00 -1.30
N PRO A 68 10.01 2.20 -0.68
CA PRO A 68 11.05 1.16 -0.61
C PRO A 68 10.54 -0.16 -0.03
N TYR A 69 9.62 -0.08 0.93
CA TYR A 69 9.03 -1.28 1.52
C TYR A 69 8.08 -2.00 0.57
N LEU A 70 7.36 -1.28 -0.30
CA LEU A 70 6.57 -1.90 -1.38
C LEU A 70 7.47 -2.65 -2.36
N GLU A 71 8.59 -2.06 -2.77
CA GLU A 71 9.57 -2.70 -3.65
C GLU A 71 10.09 -4.00 -3.04
N LYS A 72 10.50 -3.95 -1.76
CA LYS A 72 10.94 -5.12 -1.01
C LYS A 72 9.87 -6.20 -0.91
N VAL A 73 8.62 -5.82 -0.64
CA VAL A 73 7.49 -6.76 -0.54
C VAL A 73 7.27 -7.50 -1.86
N VAL A 74 7.39 -6.80 -3.00
CA VAL A 74 7.27 -7.41 -4.33
C VAL A 74 8.46 -8.31 -4.65
N GLU A 75 9.69 -7.86 -4.38
CA GLU A 75 10.92 -8.60 -4.64
C GLU A 75 11.00 -9.90 -3.82
N GLU A 76 10.80 -9.79 -2.51
CA GLU A 76 10.93 -10.91 -1.57
C GLU A 76 9.64 -11.72 -1.41
N LYS A 77 8.54 -11.30 -2.06
CA LYS A 77 7.20 -11.92 -1.95
C LYS A 77 6.72 -12.01 -0.50
N ILE A 78 6.92 -10.93 0.25
CA ILE A 78 6.53 -10.85 1.66
C ILE A 78 5.01 -10.86 1.75
N ASN A 79 4.47 -11.72 2.61
CA ASN A 79 3.07 -11.64 3.00
C ASN A 79 2.91 -10.71 4.20
N ILE A 80 2.30 -9.55 3.99
CA ILE A 80 2.09 -8.53 5.04
C ILE A 80 0.84 -8.77 5.92
N PHE A 81 0.11 -9.87 5.69
CA PHE A 81 -1.08 -10.29 6.45
C PHE A 81 -0.89 -11.57 7.27
N ASN A 82 0.35 -12.08 7.36
CA ASN A 82 0.69 -13.24 8.19
C ASN A 82 0.89 -12.89 9.67
#